data_AF-A0A368FEE1-F1
#
_entry.id   AF-A0A368FEE1-F1
#
_cell.length_a   1.000
_cell.length_b   1.000
_cell.length_c   1.000
_cell.angle_alpha   90.00
_cell.angle_beta   90.00
_cell.angle_gamma   90.00
#
_symmetry.space_group_name_H-M   'P 1'
#
loop_
_entity.id
_entity.type
_entity.pdbx_description
1 polymer ?
#
loop_
_entity_poly.entity_id
_entity_poly.type
_entity_poly.pdbx_seq_one_letter_code
_entity_poly.pdbx_strand_id
1 'polypeptide(L)'
;MLAFSEMYSMLVHSCFVEDGAGQRYEVIDEYGCSLDRYILSTPSYSADGLTANVDAFMMKFPDKSSVDFQCAIKVCSKLDTNCTAATPPHCSSHQTPRRKRRDVPLDDESMTIHANSLTVLDADVPHDIPEHMAQVQPETFPTEFCFSVAGF
;
A
#
# COMPACT_ATOMS: atom_id res chain seq x y z
N MET A 1 19.50 3.77 25.08
CA MET A 1 18.95 4.55 23.96
C MET A 1 17.88 3.67 23.35
N LEU A 2 16.62 4.09 23.37
CA LEU A 2 15.53 3.30 22.75
C LEU A 2 15.72 3.33 21.23
N ALA A 3 15.46 2.20 20.57
CA ALA A 3 15.51 2.15 19.11
C ALA A 3 14.33 2.94 18.52
N PHE A 4 14.48 3.47 17.31
CA PHE A 4 13.39 4.19 16.63
C PHE A 4 12.11 3.34 16.51
N SER A 5 12.28 2.05 16.22
CA SER A 5 11.21 1.06 16.17
C SER A 5 10.53 0.78 17.51
N GLU A 6 11.12 1.15 18.64
CA GLU A 6 10.47 1.04 19.96
C GLU A 6 9.61 2.26 20.29
N MET A 7 9.86 3.40 19.63
CA MET A 7 9.17 4.66 19.92
C MET A 7 8.10 5.03 18.89
N TYR A 8 8.17 4.49 17.67
CA TYR A 8 7.26 4.84 16.58
C TYR A 8 6.60 3.60 15.97
N SER A 9 5.42 3.81 15.40
CA SER A 9 4.73 2.86 14.53
C SER A 9 4.17 3.58 13.30
N MET A 10 3.89 2.82 12.25
CA MET A 10 3.33 3.35 11.02
C MET A 10 1.99 2.71 10.65
N LEU A 11 1.11 3.48 10.02
CA LEU A 11 -0.14 3.03 9.43
C LEU A 11 -0.15 3.36 7.94
N VAL A 12 -0.28 2.33 7.11
CA VAL A 12 -0.60 2.44 5.68
C VAL A 12 -2.11 2.58 5.54
N HIS A 13 -2.57 3.68 4.95
CA HIS A 13 -3.99 3.99 4.77
C HIS A 13 -4.25 4.76 3.47
N SER A 14 -5.51 4.93 3.10
CA SER A 14 -5.94 5.72 1.94
C SER A 14 -5.18 5.32 0.66
N CYS A 15 -5.24 4.03 0.30
CA CYS A 15 -4.57 3.51 -0.89
C CYS A 15 -5.47 3.52 -2.12
N PHE A 16 -4.87 3.86 -3.26
CA PHE A 16 -5.53 3.95 -4.55
C PHE A 16 -4.80 3.13 -5.60
N VAL A 17 -5.58 2.53 -6.49
CA VAL A 17 -5.12 1.90 -7.73
C VAL A 17 -5.52 2.79 -8.89
N GLU A 18 -4.55 3.15 -9.71
CA GLU A 18 -4.73 3.96 -10.91
C GLU A 18 -4.31 3.18 -12.17
N ASP A 19 -5.05 3.38 -13.26
CA ASP A 19 -4.87 2.64 -14.51
C ASP A 19 -4.06 3.38 -15.59
N GLY A 20 -3.32 4.42 -15.19
CA GLY A 20 -2.52 5.28 -16.08
C GLY A 20 -3.34 6.20 -17.00
N ALA A 21 -4.66 6.09 -17.05
CA ALA A 21 -5.55 6.97 -17.83
C ALA A 21 -6.40 7.90 -16.93
N GLY A 22 -6.04 8.02 -15.65
CA GLY A 22 -6.69 8.90 -14.69
C GLY A 22 -7.91 8.32 -13.96
N GLN A 23 -8.28 7.06 -14.18
CA GLN A 23 -9.26 6.40 -13.30
C GLN A 23 -8.55 5.89 -12.05
N ARG A 24 -9.03 6.31 -10.87
CA ARG A 24 -8.51 5.90 -9.56
C ARG A 24 -9.58 5.25 -8.70
N TYR A 25 -9.22 4.16 -8.02
CA TYR A 25 -10.11 3.41 -7.14
C TYR A 25 -9.49 3.25 -5.76
N GLU A 26 -10.21 3.62 -4.70
CA GLU A 26 -9.77 3.38 -3.32
C GLU A 26 -9.84 1.88 -3.02
N VAL A 27 -8.73 1.30 -2.55
CA VAL A 27 -8.62 -0.13 -2.22
C VAL A 27 -8.34 -0.37 -0.73
N ILE A 28 -7.75 0.61 -0.04
CA ILE A 28 -7.58 0.62 1.42
C ILE A 28 -8.10 1.97 1.92
N ASP A 29 -8.96 1.94 2.93
CA ASP A 29 -9.56 3.14 3.51
C ASP A 29 -8.62 3.92 4.44
N GLU A 30 -9.10 5.06 4.96
CA GLU A 30 -8.36 5.91 5.90
C GLU A 30 -8.00 5.23 7.23
N TYR A 31 -8.59 4.07 7.55
CA TYR A 31 -8.30 3.29 8.75
C TYR A 31 -7.32 2.15 8.47
N GLY A 32 -6.79 2.04 7.25
CA GLY A 32 -5.88 0.95 6.85
C GLY A 32 -6.60 -0.36 6.55
N CYS A 33 -7.92 -0.35 6.31
CA CYS A 33 -8.70 -1.54 5.99
C CYS A 33 -8.97 -1.67 4.50
N SER A 34 -8.75 -2.88 3.97
CA SER A 34 -9.09 -3.21 2.59
C SER A 34 -10.60 -3.09 2.35
N LEU A 35 -10.97 -2.39 1.27
CA LEU A 35 -12.33 -2.28 0.76
C LEU A 35 -12.71 -3.48 -0.11
N ASP A 36 -11.72 -4.10 -0.75
CA ASP A 36 -11.87 -5.33 -1.53
C ASP A 36 -10.62 -6.22 -1.39
N ARG A 37 -10.75 -7.29 -0.61
CA ARG A 37 -9.66 -8.21 -0.29
C ARG A 37 -9.21 -9.06 -1.50
N TYR A 38 -10.03 -9.15 -2.55
CA TYR A 38 -9.66 -9.87 -3.76
C TYR A 38 -8.69 -9.05 -4.62
N ILE A 39 -8.74 -7.71 -4.52
CA ILE A 39 -7.84 -6.81 -5.24
C ILE A 39 -6.58 -6.58 -4.42
N LEU A 40 -6.75 -6.14 -3.17
CA LEU A 40 -5.64 -5.86 -2.26
C LEU A 40 -6.09 -6.18 -0.84
N SER A 41 -5.44 -7.13 -0.19
CA SER A 41 -5.76 -7.48 1.19
C SER A 41 -5.38 -6.37 2.18
N THR A 42 -5.88 -6.44 3.42
CA THR A 42 -5.41 -5.54 4.48
C THR A 42 -3.92 -5.81 4.72
N PRO A 43 -3.04 -4.78 4.74
CA PRO A 43 -1.62 -4.98 5.00
C PRO A 43 -1.36 -5.63 6.35
N SER A 44 -0.44 -6.58 6.36
CA SER A 44 0.11 -7.18 7.57
C SER A 44 1.31 -6.38 8.05
N TYR A 45 1.47 -6.23 9.36
CA TYR A 45 2.55 -5.44 9.95
C TYR A 45 3.54 -6.34 10.67
N SER A 46 4.82 -6.01 10.57
CA SER A 46 5.90 -6.64 11.35
C SER A 46 5.72 -6.40 12.84
N ALA A 47 6.40 -7.21 13.66
CA ALA A 47 6.35 -7.10 15.11
C ALA A 47 6.85 -5.74 15.64
N ASP A 48 7.75 -5.09 14.92
CA ASP A 48 8.27 -3.77 15.27
C ASP A 48 7.35 -2.62 14.82
N GLY A 49 6.36 -2.89 13.97
CA GLY A 49 5.34 -1.94 13.53
C GLY A 49 5.84 -0.89 12.54
N LEU A 50 6.99 -1.11 11.91
CA LEU A 50 7.60 -0.23 10.91
C LEU A 50 7.78 -0.89 9.53
N THR A 51 7.28 -2.12 9.36
CA THR A 51 7.20 -2.77 8.05
C THR A 51 5.77 -3.24 7.83
N ALA A 52 5.25 -3.01 6.63
CA ALA A 52 3.92 -3.43 6.23
C ALA A 52 4.01 -4.14 4.88
N ASN A 53 3.41 -5.33 4.80
CA ASN A 53 3.45 -6.20 3.63
C ASN A 53 2.03 -6.58 3.23
N VAL A 54 1.79 -6.62 1.93
CA VAL A 54 0.52 -7.06 1.36
C VAL A 54 0.77 -7.82 0.07
N ASP A 55 0.09 -8.95 -0.09
CA ASP A 55 0.05 -9.68 -1.34
C ASP A 55 -1.08 -9.12 -2.21
N ALA A 56 -0.75 -8.79 -3.47
CA ALA A 56 -1.68 -8.27 -4.45
C ALA A 56 -1.84 -9.24 -5.62
N PHE A 57 -3.07 -9.51 -6.03
CA PHE A 57 -3.34 -10.26 -7.25
C PHE A 57 -3.35 -9.30 -8.43
N MET A 58 -2.33 -9.37 -9.28
CA MET A 58 -2.22 -8.49 -10.43
C MET A 58 -2.96 -9.11 -11.63
N MET A 59 -4.18 -8.63 -11.89
CA MET A 59 -4.99 -9.03 -13.05
C MET A 59 -4.78 -8.06 -14.21
N LYS A 60 -4.67 -8.59 -15.43
CA LYS A 60 -4.53 -7.78 -16.65
C LYS A 60 -5.88 -7.25 -17.12
N PHE A 61 -5.95 -5.96 -17.44
CA PHE A 61 -7.06 -5.37 -18.20
C PHE A 61 -6.83 -5.55 -19.71
N PRO A 62 -7.85 -5.87 -20.53
CA PRO A 62 -7.69 -6.12 -21.96
C PRO A 62 -7.00 -5.00 -22.74
N ASP A 63 -7.16 -3.74 -22.29
CA ASP A 63 -6.70 -2.54 -22.98
C ASP A 63 -5.62 -1.76 -22.21
N LYS A 64 -5.21 -2.22 -21.02
CA LYS A 64 -4.26 -1.50 -20.16
C LYS A 64 -3.24 -2.43 -19.54
N SER A 65 -1.97 -2.08 -19.71
CA SER A 65 -0.83 -2.86 -19.24
C SER A 65 -0.10 -2.22 -18.08
N SER A 66 -0.51 -1.06 -17.57
CA SER A 66 0.13 -0.36 -16.43
C SER A 66 -0.84 -0.14 -15.29
N VAL A 67 -0.40 -0.44 -14.06
CA VAL A 67 -1.13 -0.17 -12.83
C VAL A 67 -0.22 0.53 -11.84
N ASP A 68 -0.71 1.62 -11.26
CA ASP A 68 0.01 2.40 -10.25
C ASP A 68 -0.69 2.29 -8.89
N PHE A 69 0.08 1.99 -7.85
CA PHE A 69 -0.40 1.97 -6.47
C PHE A 69 0.12 3.20 -5.73
N GLN A 70 -0.78 3.88 -5.01
CA GLN A 70 -0.47 5.07 -4.21
C GLN A 70 -1.09 4.93 -2.84
N CYS A 71 -0.34 5.13 -1.77
CA CYS A 71 -0.83 5.03 -0.39
C CYS A 71 -0.37 6.23 0.43
N ALA A 72 -1.11 6.58 1.48
CA ALA A 72 -0.61 7.45 2.52
C ALA A 72 -0.04 6.62 3.67
N ILE A 73 1.06 7.09 4.26
CA ILE A 73 1.66 6.54 5.47
C ILE A 73 1.62 7.59 6.56
N LYS A 74 1.03 7.21 7.70
CA LYS A 74 1.11 7.96 8.94
C LYS A 74 2.14 7.34 9.85
N VAL A 75 3.06 8.13 10.38
CA VAL A 75 4.00 7.70 11.42
C VAL A 75 3.62 8.42 12.71
N CYS A 76 3.48 7.67 13.80
CA CYS A 76 3.08 8.22 15.08
C CYS A 76 3.86 7.59 16.23
N SER A 77 3.91 8.29 17.37
CA SER A 77 4.61 7.82 18.57
C SER A 77 3.79 6.74 19.27
N LYS A 78 4.43 5.64 19.67
CA LYS A 78 3.84 4.57 20.48
C LYS A 78 3.44 5.04 21.89
N LEU A 79 3.87 6.23 22.31
CA LEU A 79 3.40 6.87 23.55
C LEU A 79 1.98 7.45 23.42
N ASP A 80 1.52 7.70 22.20
CA ASP A 80 0.14 8.12 21.95
C ASP A 80 -0.79 6.89 21.91
N THR A 81 -1.77 6.86 22.82
CA THR A 81 -2.74 5.78 22.89
C THR A 81 -3.55 5.62 21.60
N ASN A 82 -3.82 6.72 20.89
CA ASN A 82 -4.53 6.68 19.62
C ASN A 82 -3.69 5.99 18.54
N CYS A 83 -2.37 6.19 18.56
CA CYS A 83 -1.44 5.54 17.65
C CYS A 83 -1.43 4.02 17.84
N THR A 84 -1.31 3.56 19.10
CA THR A 84 -1.32 2.13 19.44
C THR A 84 -2.67 1.45 19.24
N ALA A 85 -3.77 2.21 19.29
CA ALA A 85 -5.12 1.69 19.02
C ALA A 85 -5.44 1.62 17.52
N ALA A 86 -4.81 2.48 16.71
CA ALA A 86 -5.00 2.51 15.26
C ALA A 86 -4.07 1.55 14.50
N THR A 87 -2.91 1.20 15.08
CA THR A 87 -1.88 0.39 14.42
C THR A 87 -1.51 -0.85 15.26
N PRO A 88 -1.63 -2.08 14.73
CA PRO A 88 -2.15 -2.43 13.40
C PRO A 88 -3.67 -2.19 13.28
N PRO A 89 -4.20 -2.04 12.05
CA PRO A 89 -5.61 -1.74 11.84
C PRO A 89 -6.52 -2.91 12.23
N HIS A 90 -7.60 -2.61 12.96
CA HIS A 90 -8.60 -3.59 13.38
C HIS A 90 -9.71 -3.76 12.33
N CYS A 91 -9.45 -4.57 11.31
CA CYS A 91 -10.41 -4.79 10.22
C CYS A 91 -11.30 -6.01 10.47
N SER A 92 -12.60 -5.80 10.71
CA SER A 92 -13.56 -6.91 10.80
C SER A 92 -13.64 -7.69 9.48
N SER A 93 -13.89 -9.01 9.55
CA SER A 93 -13.99 -9.87 8.36
C SER A 93 -15.25 -9.67 7.52
N HIS A 94 -16.20 -8.85 7.97
CA HIS A 94 -17.53 -8.70 7.36
C HIS A 94 -17.84 -7.28 6.91
N GLN A 95 -16.83 -6.49 6.58
CA GLN A 95 -17.08 -5.13 6.07
C GLN A 95 -17.66 -5.18 4.67
N THR A 96 -18.99 -5.15 4.59
CA THR A 96 -19.69 -4.64 3.40
C THR A 96 -19.15 -3.25 3.10
N PRO A 97 -18.88 -2.87 1.84
CA PRO A 97 -18.31 -1.58 1.50
C PRO A 97 -19.17 -0.46 2.08
N ARG A 98 -18.71 0.16 3.16
CA ARG A 98 -19.38 1.32 3.75
C ARG A 98 -19.18 2.47 2.79
N ARG A 99 -20.23 2.87 2.08
CA ARG A 99 -20.25 4.15 1.34
C ARG A 99 -19.92 5.27 2.32
N LYS A 100 -18.71 5.81 2.23
CA LYS A 100 -18.27 6.94 3.04
C LYS A 100 -19.03 8.20 2.60
N ARG A 101 -19.65 8.89 3.57
CA ARG A 101 -19.90 10.34 3.44
C ARG A 101 -18.53 11.00 3.43
N ARG A 102 -18.34 12.02 2.58
CA ARG A 102 -17.11 12.83 2.56
C ARG A 102 -17.00 13.55 3.91
N ASP A 103 -16.19 13.03 4.81
CA ASP A 103 -15.71 13.83 5.93
C ASP A 103 -14.51 14.67 5.47
N VAL A 104 -14.44 15.86 6.07
CA VAL A 104 -13.48 16.92 5.76
C VAL A 104 -12.08 16.44 6.16
N PRO A 105 -11.01 16.68 5.36
CA PRO A 105 -9.66 16.33 5.75
C PRO A 105 -9.29 17.09 7.02
N LEU A 106 -9.10 16.37 8.12
CA LEU A 106 -8.26 16.87 9.20
C LEU A 106 -6.84 16.83 8.64
N ASP A 107 -6.13 17.96 8.68
CA ASP A 107 -4.71 18.05 8.33
C ASP A 107 -3.94 17.04 9.18
N ASP A 108 -3.74 15.87 8.59
CA ASP A 108 -3.08 14.73 9.14
C ASP A 108 -1.71 14.71 8.48
N GLU A 109 -0.66 14.93 9.27
CA GLU A 109 0.75 14.82 8.85
C GLU A 109 1.01 13.38 8.36
N SER A 110 0.60 13.14 7.12
CA SER A 110 0.68 11.87 6.43
C SER A 110 1.53 12.07 5.18
N MET A 111 2.44 11.13 4.95
CA MET A 111 3.34 11.15 3.80
C MET A 111 2.74 10.26 2.70
N THR A 112 2.52 10.81 1.52
CA THR A 112 2.05 10.06 0.36
C THR A 112 3.21 9.34 -0.33
N ILE A 113 3.09 8.02 -0.50
CA ILE A 113 4.03 7.18 -1.24
C ILE A 113 3.40 6.71 -2.55
N HIS A 114 4.21 6.69 -3.60
CA HIS A 114 3.85 6.17 -4.90
C HIS A 114 4.76 4.98 -5.20
N ALA A 115 4.17 3.84 -5.58
CA ALA A 115 4.95 2.73 -6.11
C ALA A 115 5.44 3.05 -7.52
N ASN A 116 6.48 2.35 -7.96
CA ASN A 116 6.87 2.36 -9.37
C ASN A 116 5.73 1.77 -10.23
N SER A 117 5.59 2.26 -11.46
CA SER A 117 4.57 1.76 -12.38
C SER A 117 4.81 0.28 -12.70
N LEU A 118 3.80 -0.56 -12.43
CA LEU A 118 3.87 -2.00 -12.64
C LEU A 118 3.28 -2.33 -14.01
N THR A 119 4.07 -3.00 -14.87
CA THR A 119 3.58 -3.49 -16.15
C THR A 119 3.09 -4.94 -16.05
N VAL A 120 1.82 -5.18 -16.42
CA VAL A 120 1.22 -6.51 -16.42
C VAL A 120 1.47 -7.16 -17.78
N LEU A 121 2.32 -8.18 -17.82
CA LEU A 121 2.67 -8.92 -19.05
C LEU A 121 1.70 -10.07 -19.32
N ASP A 122 1.39 -10.32 -20.59
CA ASP A 122 0.63 -11.50 -21.02
C ASP A 122 1.50 -12.76 -21.01
N ALA A 123 1.01 -13.82 -20.37
CA ALA A 123 1.62 -15.14 -20.47
C ALA A 123 1.35 -15.84 -21.81
N ASP A 124 0.32 -15.40 -22.56
CA ASP A 124 -0.17 -16.05 -23.78
C ASP A 124 0.41 -15.48 -25.10
N VAL A 125 1.36 -14.53 -25.05
CA VAL A 125 2.03 -13.97 -26.24
C VAL A 125 3.44 -14.54 -26.34
N PRO A 126 3.69 -15.60 -27.14
CA PRO A 126 4.93 -16.37 -27.08
C PRO A 126 6.14 -15.69 -27.74
N HIS A 127 6.05 -14.46 -28.25
CA HIS A 127 7.03 -13.94 -29.22
C HIS A 127 7.65 -12.56 -28.97
N ASP A 128 7.35 -11.83 -27.90
CA ASP A 128 8.01 -10.54 -27.64
C ASP A 128 8.25 -10.28 -26.13
N ILE A 129 8.81 -11.25 -25.40
CA ILE A 129 9.55 -10.89 -24.18
C ILE A 129 10.98 -10.59 -24.63
N PRO A 130 11.48 -9.34 -24.57
CA PRO A 130 12.89 -9.07 -24.84
C PRO A 130 13.72 -10.00 -23.95
N GLU A 131 14.72 -10.71 -24.48
CA GLU A 131 15.52 -11.68 -23.70
C GLU A 131 16.06 -11.09 -22.39
N HIS A 132 16.27 -9.77 -22.35
CA HIS A 132 16.67 -9.02 -21.16
C HIS A 132 15.65 -9.00 -20.01
N MET A 133 14.35 -9.23 -20.27
CA MET A 133 13.28 -9.28 -19.26
C MET A 133 12.95 -10.71 -18.84
N ALA A 134 13.22 -11.71 -19.69
CA ALA A 134 13.05 -13.14 -19.35
C ALA A 134 14.07 -13.63 -18.31
N GLN A 135 15.15 -12.87 -18.08
CA GLN A 135 16.16 -13.13 -17.05
C GLN A 135 15.99 -12.33 -15.77
N VAL A 136 14.97 -11.46 -15.68
CA VAL A 136 14.73 -10.67 -14.46
C VAL A 136 14.08 -11.58 -13.43
N GLN A 137 14.88 -12.04 -12.45
CA GLN A 137 14.36 -12.75 -11.29
C GLN A 137 13.39 -11.81 -10.54
N PRO A 138 12.27 -12.30 -9.99
CA PRO A 138 11.38 -11.48 -9.15
C PRO A 138 12.13 -10.80 -7.99
N GLU A 139 13.27 -11.37 -7.59
CA GLU A 139 14.26 -10.85 -6.62
C GLU A 139 14.93 -9.51 -7.01
N THR A 140 14.77 -9.03 -8.25
CA THR A 140 15.41 -7.79 -8.74
C THR A 140 14.53 -6.54 -8.64
N PHE A 141 13.25 -6.69 -8.29
CA PHE A 141 12.38 -5.55 -8.02
C PHE A 141 12.62 -5.06 -6.58
N PRO A 142 12.78 -3.74 -6.34
CA PRO A 142 12.89 -3.24 -4.98
C PRO A 142 11.57 -3.52 -4.24
N THR A 143 11.57 -4.54 -3.38
CA THR A 143 10.45 -4.89 -2.49
C THR A 143 10.45 -4.07 -1.20
N GLU A 144 11.51 -3.32 -0.96
CA GLU A 144 11.69 -2.46 0.20
C GLU A 144 11.88 -1.01 -0.23
N PHE A 145 11.10 -0.12 0.38
CA PHE A 145 11.27 1.33 0.26
C PHE A 145 11.71 1.87 1.61
N CYS A 146 12.96 2.35 1.70
CA CYS A 146 13.49 2.97 2.90
C CYS A 146 13.30 4.49 2.84
N PHE A 147 12.72 5.08 3.90
CA PHE A 147 12.61 6.53 4.04
C PHE A 147 13.32 7.01 5.30
N SER A 148 14.05 8.12 5.16
CA SER A 148 14.63 8.85 6.28
C SER A 148 13.69 9.99 6.67
N VAL A 149 13.04 9.88 7.83
CA VAL A 149 12.31 11.00 8.42
C VAL A 149 13.34 11.93 9.06
N ALA A 150 13.45 13.16 8.56
CA ALA A 150 14.24 14.20 9.24
C ALA A 150 13.49 14.57 10.53
N GLY A 151 13.91 13.97 11.64
CA GLY A 151 13.42 14.37 12.97
C GLY A 151 13.91 15.77 13.33
N PHE A 152 13.04 16.52 14.02
CA PHE A 152 13.38 17.79 14.67
C PHE A 152 14.48 17.62 15.73
#